data_AF-A0A942D4F1-F1
#
_entry.id   AF-A0A942D4F1-F1
#
_cell.length_a   1.000
_cell.length_b   1.000
_cell.length_c   1.000
_cell.angle_alpha   90.00
_cell.angle_beta   90.00
_cell.angle_gamma   90.00
#
_symmetry.space_group_name_H-M   'P 1'
#
loop_
_entity.id
_entity.type
_entity.pdbx_description
1 polymer ?
#
loop_
_entity_poly.entity_id
_entity_poly.type
_entity_poly.pdbx_seq_one_letter_code
_entity_poly.pdbx_strand_id
1 'polypeptide(L)'
;MLAGGAGTRLGGGKATAELAGRALVEYPLAALAAAGVEAVVVAKAETELPRLAVPVVVEPAAPRHPLLGIVAALRHAGGRPVLAVACDLPLLAPALL
;
A
#
# COMPACT_ATOMS: atom_id res chain seq x y z
N MET A 1 -4.11 1.30 0.13
CA MET A 1 -2.83 0.97 0.79
C MET A 1 -1.69 1.75 0.16
N LEU A 2 -0.82 2.33 0.98
CA LEU A 2 0.32 3.14 0.54
C LEU A 2 1.58 2.27 0.48
N ALA A 3 2.15 2.11 -0.71
CA ALA A 3 3.34 1.29 -0.96
C ALA A 3 4.54 2.08 -1.54
N GLY A 4 4.38 3.38 -1.84
CA GLY A 4 5.41 4.21 -2.48
C GLY A 4 6.57 4.69 -1.59
N GLY A 5 6.79 4.08 -0.42
CA GLY A 5 7.87 4.45 0.50
C GLY A 5 9.23 3.95 0.02
N ALA A 6 10.29 4.76 0.18
CA ALA A 6 11.64 4.41 -0.32
C ALA A 6 12.30 3.19 0.37
N GLY A 7 11.81 2.76 1.53
CA GLY A 7 12.31 1.55 2.18
C GLY A 7 13.80 1.60 2.57
N THR A 8 14.38 2.78 2.79
CA THR A 8 15.84 2.95 2.94
C THR A 8 16.47 2.10 4.05
N ARG A 9 15.74 1.85 5.14
CA ARG A 9 16.19 0.99 6.25
C ARG A 9 16.23 -0.50 5.89
N LEU A 10 15.52 -0.91 4.86
CA LEU A 10 15.45 -2.27 4.32
C LEU A 10 16.25 -2.41 3.01
N GLY A 11 16.97 -1.37 2.59
CA GLY A 11 17.71 -1.36 1.32
C GLY A 11 16.86 -1.12 0.07
N GLY A 12 15.61 -0.67 0.24
CA GLY A 12 14.65 -0.53 -0.87
C GLY A 12 13.59 -1.65 -0.84
N GLY A 13 12.80 -1.77 -1.91
CA GLY A 13 11.90 -2.92 -2.13
C GLY A 13 10.94 -3.25 -0.97
N LYS A 14 10.52 -2.27 -0.16
CA LYS A 14 9.75 -2.53 1.07
C LYS A 14 8.49 -3.36 0.84
N ALA A 15 7.79 -3.13 -0.27
CA ALA A 15 6.57 -3.85 -0.60
C ALA A 15 6.85 -5.33 -0.97
N THR A 16 8.00 -5.63 -1.57
CA THR A 16 8.43 -6.97 -2.01
C THR A 16 9.27 -7.70 -0.98
N ALA A 17 9.80 -7.00 0.03
CA ALA A 17 10.54 -7.60 1.13
C ALA A 17 9.74 -8.74 1.76
N GLU A 18 10.37 -9.89 1.97
CA GLU A 18 9.71 -11.07 2.50
C GLU A 18 9.76 -11.10 4.02
N LEU A 19 8.62 -11.44 4.61
CA LEU A 19 8.49 -11.90 5.98
C LEU A 19 7.90 -13.29 5.92
N ALA A 20 8.54 -14.28 6.56
CA ALA A 20 8.05 -15.67 6.58
C ALA A 20 7.60 -16.23 5.20
N GLY A 21 8.35 -15.93 4.13
CA GLY A 21 8.08 -16.41 2.77
C GLY A 21 6.93 -15.69 2.03
N ARG A 22 6.47 -14.55 2.54
CA ARG A 22 5.39 -13.75 1.96
C ARG A 22 5.82 -12.28 1.83
N ALA A 23 5.45 -11.61 0.73
CA ALA A 23 5.80 -10.21 0.55
C ALA A 23 5.06 -9.32 1.57
N LEU A 24 5.75 -8.33 2.14
CA LEU A 24 5.22 -7.49 3.23
C LEU A 24 3.87 -6.85 2.87
N VAL A 25 3.71 -6.37 1.63
CA VAL A 25 2.46 -5.75 1.14
C VAL A 25 1.25 -6.67 1.22
N GLU A 26 1.45 -7.98 1.13
CA GLU A 26 0.37 -8.95 1.10
C GLU A 26 -0.31 -9.12 2.47
N TYR A 27 0.41 -8.89 3.56
CA TYR A 27 -0.12 -9.01 4.91
C TYR A 27 -1.28 -8.04 5.19
N PRO A 28 -1.11 -6.72 5.09
CA PRO A 28 -2.22 -5.80 5.28
C PRO A 28 -3.29 -5.92 4.18
N LEU A 29 -2.98 -6.46 2.99
CA LEU A 29 -3.99 -6.73 1.96
C LEU A 29 -4.91 -7.87 2.39
N ALA A 30 -4.37 -8.92 3.00
CA ALA A 30 -5.18 -9.98 3.60
C ALA A 30 -6.03 -9.46 4.76
N ALA A 31 -5.49 -8.56 5.59
CA ALA A 31 -6.24 -7.96 6.68
C ALA A 31 -7.43 -7.12 6.18
N LEU A 32 -7.21 -6.30 5.15
CA LEU A 32 -8.27 -5.51 4.49
C LEU A 32 -9.34 -6.42 3.88
N ALA A 33 -8.93 -7.48 3.16
CA ALA A 33 -9.86 -8.44 2.58
C ALA A 33 -10.70 -9.16 3.65
N ALA A 34 -10.08 -9.59 4.76
CA ALA A 34 -10.77 -10.22 5.88
C ALA A 34 -11.74 -9.27 6.61
N ALA A 35 -11.48 -7.96 6.59
CA ALA A 35 -12.38 -6.93 7.10
C ALA A 35 -13.48 -6.53 6.08
N GLY A 36 -13.49 -7.10 4.88
CA GLY A 36 -14.45 -6.72 3.82
C GLY A 36 -14.19 -5.35 3.20
N VAL A 37 -12.97 -4.81 3.33
CA VAL A 37 -12.57 -3.52 2.78
C VAL A 37 -11.99 -3.70 1.38
N GLU A 38 -12.63 -3.08 0.38
CA GLU A 38 -12.10 -3.02 -0.98
C GLU A 38 -10.78 -2.24 -0.99
N ALA A 39 -9.71 -2.86 -1.50
CA ALA A 39 -8.38 -2.29 -1.47
C ALA A 39 -7.89 -1.90 -2.87
N VAL A 40 -7.17 -0.78 -2.92
CA VAL A 40 -6.26 -0.42 -4.02
C VAL A 40 -4.86 -0.18 -3.45
N VAL A 41 -3.82 -0.45 -4.24
CA VAL A 41 -2.44 -0.12 -3.87
C VAL A 41 -2.03 1.18 -4.56
N VAL A 42 -1.50 2.12 -3.81
CA VAL A 42 -0.94 3.37 -4.32
C VAL A 42 0.57 3.32 -4.24
N ALA A 43 1.23 3.49 -5.38
CA ALA A 43 2.67 3.33 -5.49
C ALA A 43 3.24 4.27 -6.57
N LYS A 44 4.54 4.55 -6.52
CA LYS A 44 5.22 5.26 -7.61
C LYS A 44 5.44 4.31 -8.79
N ALA A 45 5.61 4.83 -9.98
CA ALA A 45 5.82 4.01 -11.19
C ALA A 45 7.03 3.08 -11.06
N GLU A 46 8.09 3.52 -10.38
CA GLU A 46 9.30 2.74 -10.14
C GLU A 46 9.22 1.81 -8.92
N THR A 47 8.08 1.77 -8.21
CA THR A 47 7.93 0.90 -7.05
C THR A 47 7.76 -0.54 -7.53
N GLU A 48 8.70 -1.40 -7.17
CA GLU A 48 8.56 -2.83 -7.37
C GLU A 48 7.41 -3.37 -6.51
N LEU A 49 6.52 -4.12 -7.15
CA LEU A 49 5.38 -4.76 -6.50
C LEU A 49 5.31 -6.22 -6.96
N PRO A 50 4.90 -7.16 -6.08
CA PRO A 50 4.56 -8.50 -6.51
C PRO A 50 3.31 -8.47 -7.39
N ARG A 51 2.92 -9.61 -7.96
CA ARG A 51 1.63 -9.71 -8.66
C ARG A 51 0.49 -9.54 -7.65
N LEU A 52 -0.22 -8.43 -7.73
CA LEU A 52 -1.35 -8.12 -6.86
C LEU A 52 -2.68 -8.46 -7.54
N ALA A 53 -3.63 -8.95 -6.76
CA ALA A 53 -5.02 -9.17 -7.20
C ALA A 53 -5.89 -7.89 -7.10
N VAL A 54 -5.31 -6.79 -6.62
CA VAL A 54 -5.98 -5.50 -6.44
C VAL A 54 -5.45 -4.46 -7.42
N PRO A 55 -6.25 -3.45 -7.79
CA PRO A 55 -5.79 -2.37 -8.66
C PRO A 55 -4.60 -1.61 -8.07
N VAL A 56 -3.72 -1.14 -8.96
CA VAL A 56 -2.59 -0.26 -8.63
C VAL A 56 -2.86 1.13 -9.19
N VAL A 57 -2.82 2.14 -8.31
CA VAL A 57 -2.89 3.56 -8.65
C VAL A 57 -1.47 4.13 -8.60
N VAL A 58 -1.03 4.69 -9.72
CA VAL A 58 0.29 5.31 -9.81
C VAL A 58 0.22 6.75 -9.27
N GLU A 59 1.02 7.06 -8.25
CA GLU A 59 1.17 8.42 -7.72
C GLU A 59 2.25 9.22 -8.47
N PRO A 60 2.21 10.58 -8.43
CA PRO A 60 3.24 11.41 -9.06
C PRO A 60 4.65 11.13 -8.53
N ALA A 61 5.64 11.15 -9.41
CA ALA A 61 7.04 10.91 -9.06
C ALA A 61 7.67 12.03 -8.20
N ALA A 62 7.15 13.26 -8.29
CA ALA A 62 7.63 14.42 -7.53
C ALA A 62 6.46 15.35 -7.12
N PRO A 63 6.58 16.04 -5.96
CA PRO A 63 7.62 15.86 -4.92
C PRO A 63 7.48 14.52 -4.18
N ARG A 64 8.58 14.01 -3.62
CA ARG A 64 8.53 12.78 -2.80
C ARG A 64 8.04 13.10 -1.40
N HIS A 65 6.76 12.83 -1.14
CA HIS A 65 6.15 13.05 0.17
C HIS A 65 5.05 12.00 0.45
N PRO A 66 4.93 11.46 1.68
CA PRO A 66 3.89 10.46 2.01
C PRO A 66 2.46 10.92 1.70
N LEU A 67 2.21 12.23 1.80
CA LEU A 67 0.89 12.81 1.47
C LEU A 67 0.50 12.63 0.01
N LEU A 68 1.45 12.49 -0.94
CA LEU A 68 1.07 12.32 -2.35
C LEU A 68 0.28 11.04 -2.58
N GLY A 69 0.60 9.98 -1.84
CA GLY A 69 -0.13 8.70 -1.95
C GLY A 69 -1.55 8.82 -1.40
N ILE A 70 -1.72 9.61 -0.33
CA ILE A 70 -3.04 9.92 0.22
C ILE A 70 -3.85 10.77 -0.78
N VAL A 71 -3.23 11.80 -1.38
CA VAL A 71 -3.89 12.64 -2.40
C VAL A 71 -4.29 11.82 -3.62
N ALA A 72 -3.42 10.92 -4.10
CA ALA A 72 -3.75 10.02 -5.20
C ALA A 72 -4.91 9.07 -4.85
N ALA A 73 -4.92 8.53 -3.63
CA ALA A 73 -6.03 7.70 -3.13
C ALA A 73 -7.35 8.49 -3.05
N LEU A 74 -7.34 9.70 -2.50
CA LEU A 74 -8.53 10.56 -2.40
C LEU A 74 -9.09 10.94 -3.77
N ARG A 75 -8.21 11.26 -4.74
CA ARG A 75 -8.60 11.52 -6.13
C ARG A 75 -9.25 10.29 -6.76
N HIS A 76 -8.65 9.11 -6.58
CA HIS A 76 -9.21 7.85 -7.07
C HIS A 76 -10.55 7.49 -6.41
N ALA A 77 -10.71 7.82 -5.12
CA ALA A 77 -11.93 7.55 -4.37
C ALA A 77 -13.13 8.38 -4.85
N GLY A 78 -12.91 9.54 -5.49
CA GLY A 78 -13.98 10.34 -6.09
C GLY A 78 -15.00 10.85 -5.07
N GLY A 79 -14.54 11.21 -3.87
CA GLY A 79 -15.40 11.69 -2.77
C GLY A 79 -15.87 10.62 -1.79
N ARG A 80 -15.60 9.33 -2.06
CA ARG A 80 -15.80 8.26 -1.08
C ARG A 80 -14.80 8.36 0.08
N PRO A 81 -15.15 7.93 1.29
CA PRO A 81 -14.21 7.83 2.41
C PRO A 81 -13.01 6.93 2.05
N VAL A 82 -11.82 7.28 2.55
CA VAL A 82 -10.57 6.53 2.32
C VAL A 82 -9.97 6.10 3.64
N LEU A 83 -9.67 4.81 3.76
CA LEU A 83 -8.83 4.25 4.80
C LEU A 83 -7.39 4.13 4.27
N ALA A 84 -6.47 4.91 4.84
CA ALA A 84 -5.06 4.88 4.47
C ALA A 84 -4.28 3.90 5.36
N VAL A 85 -3.81 2.81 4.76
CA VAL A 85 -3.01 1.76 5.44
C VAL A 85 -1.62 1.69 4.83
N ALA A 86 -0.58 1.62 5.66
CA ALA A 86 0.80 1.43 5.21
C ALA A 86 1.07 -0.04 4.82
N CYS A 87 1.90 -0.27 3.79
CA CYS A 87 2.20 -1.62 3.30
C CYS A 87 3.03 -2.49 4.26
N ASP A 88 3.60 -1.91 5.32
CA ASP A 88 4.50 -2.57 6.27
C ASP A 88 3.88 -2.78 7.66
N LEU A 89 2.57 -3.01 7.70
CA LEU A 89 1.85 -3.37 8.91
C LEU A 89 1.53 -4.88 8.88
N PRO A 90 2.52 -5.77 9.03
CA PRO A 90 2.30 -7.22 8.88
C PRO A 90 1.40 -7.80 9.96
N LEU A 91 1.23 -7.08 11.09
CA LEU A 91 0.41 -7.48 12.23
C LEU A 91 -0.92 -6.71 12.28
N LEU A 92 -1.33 -6.05 11.19
CA LEU A 92 -2.59 -5.34 11.13
C LEU A 92 -3.77 -6.31 11.35
N ALA A 93 -4.51 -6.11 12.43
CA ALA A 93 -5.66 -6.94 12.75
C ALA A 93 -6.92 -6.42 12.03
N PRO A 94 -7.72 -7.28 11.39
CA PRO A 94 -8.99 -6.88 10.75
C PRO A 94 -9.96 -6.13 11.68
N ALA A 95 -9.96 -6.46 12.98
CA ALA A 95 -10.84 -5.83 13.97
C ALA A 95 -10.51 -4.35 14.28
N LEU A 96 -9.42 -3.81 13.74
CA LEU A 96 -9.03 -2.40 13.86
C LEU A 96 -9.42 -1.56 12.63
N LEU A 97 -10.06 -2.19 11.63
CA LEU A 97 -10.46 -1.59 10.35
C LEU A 97 -11.97 -1.42 10.31
#